data_AF-A0A3B4H401-F1
#
_entry.id   AF-A0A3B4H401-F1
#
_cell.length_a   1.000
_cell.length_b   1.000
_cell.length_c   1.000
_cell.angle_alpha   90.00
_cell.angle_beta   90.00
_cell.angle_gamma   90.00
#
_symmetry.space_group_name_H-M   'P 1'
#
loop_
_entity.id
_entity.type
_entity.pdbx_description
1 polymer ?
#
loop_
_entity_poly.entity_id
_entity_poly.type
_entity_poly.pdbx_seq_one_letter_code
_entity_poly.pdbx_strand_id
1 'polypeptide(L)' 'IFDAALVDKNRTKLIQSVTLVMAIADELRQRGMIHPEIYNKIKAAGTSQDQMRELYNSLTTREVKFAFYKILKEIDLNPK' A
#
# COMPACT_ATOMS: atom_id res chain seq x y z
N ILE A 1 15.26 12.49 2.32
CA ILE A 1 15.53 11.12 1.80
C ILE A 1 15.25 10.14 2.95
N PHE A 2 14.00 9.78 3.26
CA PHE A 2 13.72 8.94 4.45
C PHE A 2 12.55 7.94 4.33
N ASP A 3 11.75 7.96 3.27
CA ASP A 3 10.42 7.32 3.32
C ASP A 3 10.39 5.87 2.80
N ALA A 4 11.11 5.55 1.73
CA ALA A 4 11.10 4.21 1.14
C ALA A 4 11.76 3.14 2.03
N ALA A 5 12.85 3.49 2.72
CA ALA A 5 13.53 2.57 3.64
C ALA A 5 12.66 2.24 4.87
N LEU A 6 11.80 3.18 5.29
CA LEU A 6 10.89 2.98 6.41
C LEU A 6 9.76 2.01 6.05
N VAL A 7 9.27 2.06 4.79
CA VAL A 7 8.29 1.10 4.25
C VAL A 7 8.85 -0.31 4.28
N ASP A 8 10.08 -0.51 3.80
CA ASP A 8 10.72 -1.83 3.81
C ASP A 8 10.98 -2.33 5.24
N LYS A 9 11.52 -1.47 6.11
CA LYS A 9 11.83 -1.82 7.51
C LYS A 9 10.59 -2.22 8.32
N ASN A 10 9.44 -1.61 8.04
CA ASN A 10 8.20 -1.86 8.77
C ASN A 10 7.25 -2.82 8.05
N ARG A 11 7.69 -3.50 6.99
CA ARG A 11 6.83 -4.36 6.15
C ARG A 11 5.96 -5.31 6.96
N THR A 12 6.55 -6.08 7.87
CA THR A 12 5.82 -7.05 8.70
C THR A 12 4.77 -6.37 9.58
N LYS A 13 5.11 -5.24 10.20
CA LYS A 13 4.18 -4.48 11.04
C LYS A 13 3.01 -3.95 10.21
N LEU A 14 3.30 -3.35 9.06
CA LEU A 14 2.30 -2.79 8.15
C LEU A 14 1.38 -3.87 7.57
N ILE A 15 1.90 -5.05 7.23
CA ILE A 15 1.08 -6.20 6.80
C ILE A 15 0.08 -6.60 7.87
N GLN A 16 0.47 -6.57 9.15
CA GLN A 16 -0.41 -6.97 10.25
C GLN A 16 -1.38 -5.88 10.71
N SER A 17 -1.01 -4.60 10.60
CA SER A 17 -1.78 -3.49 11.16
C SER A 17 -2.71 -2.79 10.17
N VAL A 18 -2.40 -2.81 8.87
CA VAL A 18 -3.19 -2.10 7.85
C VAL A 18 -4.36 -2.97 7.42
N THR A 19 -5.58 -2.53 7.73
CA THR A 19 -6.83 -3.21 7.35
C THR A 19 -7.50 -2.58 6.13
N LEU A 20 -7.29 -1.28 5.89
CA LEU A 20 -7.87 -0.52 4.77
C LEU A 20 -7.05 -0.64 3.47
N VAL A 21 -6.60 -1.85 3.13
CA VAL A 21 -5.68 -2.08 2.01
C VAL A 21 -6.28 -1.69 0.67
N MET A 22 -7.58 -1.94 0.45
CA MET A 22 -8.25 -1.57 -0.79
C MET A 22 -8.34 -0.05 -0.99
N ALA A 23 -8.52 0.72 0.09
CA ALA A 23 -8.52 2.18 0.00
C ALA A 23 -7.15 2.72 -0.44
N ILE A 24 -6.07 2.11 0.06
CA ILE A 24 -4.71 2.45 -0.37
C ILE A 24 -4.49 2.06 -1.83
N ALA A 25 -4.95 0.88 -2.25
CA ALA A 25 -4.85 0.43 -3.63
C ALA A 25 -5.63 1.34 -4.59
N ASP A 26 -6.81 1.83 -4.18
CA ASP A 26 -7.60 2.80 -4.94
C ASP A 26 -6.83 4.11 -5.14
N GLU A 27 -6.24 4.67 -4.08
CA GLU A 27 -5.43 5.88 -4.15
C GLU A 27 -4.21 5.72 -5.07
N LEU A 28 -3.48 4.60 -4.95
CA LEU A 28 -2.34 4.31 -5.83
C LEU A 28 -2.77 4.17 -7.29
N ARG A 29 -3.92 3.52 -7.56
CA ARG A 29 -4.45 3.37 -8.91
C ARG A 29 -4.90 4.71 -9.50
N GLN A 30 -5.60 5.54 -8.72
CA GLN A 30 -6.01 6.88 -9.14
C GLN A 30 -4.82 7.76 -9.50
N ARG A 31 -3.70 7.59 -8.79
CA ARG A 31 -2.43 8.27 -9.07
C ARG A 31 -1.63 7.64 -10.22
N GLY A 32 -2.14 6.59 -10.87
CA GLY A 32 -1.47 5.89 -11.96
C GLY A 32 -0.24 5.07 -11.53
N MET A 33 -0.07 4.82 -10.24
CA MET A 33 1.10 4.13 -9.67
C MET A 33 1.00 2.61 -9.78
N ILE A 34 -0.21 2.07 -9.92
CA ILE A 34 -0.46 0.66 -10.17
C ILE A 34 -1.45 0.47 -11.32
N HIS A 35 -1.23 -0.57 -12.12
CA HIS A 35 -2.10 -0.92 -13.24
C HIS A 35 -3.33 -1.74 -12.78
N PRO A 36 -4.41 -1.79 -13.58
CA PRO A 36 -5.62 -2.54 -13.26
C PRO A 36 -5.36 -4.03 -12.96
N GLU A 37 -4.40 -4.67 -13.61
CA GLU A 37 -4.04 -6.07 -13.35
C GLU A 37 -3.55 -6.28 -11.91
N ILE A 38 -2.63 -5.43 -11.45
CA ILE A 38 -2.11 -5.46 -10.08
C ILE A 38 -3.23 -5.16 -9.09
N TYR A 39 -4.05 -4.14 -9.36
CA TYR A 39 -5.19 -3.81 -8.54
C TYR A 39 -6.15 -5.00 -8.38
N ASN A 40 -6.46 -5.71 -9.47
CA ASN A 40 -7.33 -6.88 -9.44
C ASN A 40 -6.71 -8.05 -8.66
N LYS A 41 -5.38 -8.24 -8.73
CA LYS A 41 -4.66 -9.24 -7.92
C LYS A 41 -4.79 -8.93 -6.42
N ILE A 42 -4.59 -7.66 -6.04
CA ILE A 42 -4.81 -7.20 -4.66
C ILE A 42 -6.27 -7.48 -4.27
N LYS A 43 -7.25 -7.04 -5.06
CA LYS A 43 -8.67 -7.21 -4.77
C LYS A 43 -9.09 -8.69 -4.61
N ALA A 44 -8.48 -9.59 -5.37
CA ALA A 44 -8.78 -11.02 -5.33
C ALA A 44 -8.18 -11.75 -4.11
N ALA A 45 -7.23 -11.13 -3.40
CA ALA A 45 -6.62 -11.75 -2.23
C ALA A 45 -7.60 -11.83 -1.04
N GLY A 46 -7.57 -12.95 -0.31
CA GLY A 46 -8.63 -13.33 0.62
C GLY A 46 -8.64 -12.61 1.97
N THR A 47 -7.49 -12.14 2.46
CA THR A 47 -7.38 -11.41 3.73
C THR A 47 -6.69 -10.06 3.54
N SER A 48 -6.91 -9.10 4.44
CA SER A 48 -6.18 -7.81 4.39
C SER A 48 -4.65 -8.01 4.41
N GLN A 49 -4.16 -9.02 5.12
CA GLN A 49 -2.73 -9.36 5.16
C GLN A 49 -2.24 -9.83 3.78
N ASP A 50 -3.02 -10.68 3.10
CA ASP A 50 -2.69 -11.16 1.74
C ASP A 50 -2.77 -10.03 0.73
N GLN A 51 -3.80 -9.18 0.81
CA GLN A 51 -3.92 -7.97 0.01
C GLN A 51 -2.69 -7.08 0.19
N MET A 52 -2.23 -6.91 1.44
CA MET A 52 -1.07 -6.08 1.74
C MET A 52 0.22 -6.69 1.19
N ARG A 53 0.36 -8.03 1.19
CA ARG A 53 1.47 -8.72 0.54
C ARG A 53 1.50 -8.46 -0.97
N GLU A 54 0.36 -8.57 -1.64
CA GLU A 54 0.24 -8.28 -3.07
C GLU A 54 0.52 -6.80 -3.38
N LEU A 55 0.02 -5.89 -2.53
CA LEU A 55 0.30 -4.47 -2.66
C LEU A 55 1.81 -4.21 -2.53
N TYR A 56 2.50 -4.81 -1.55
CA TYR A 56 3.95 -4.71 -1.41
C TYR A 56 4.71 -5.16 -2.66
N ASN A 57 4.24 -6.20 -3.35
CA ASN A 57 4.87 -6.69 -4.59
C ASN A 57 4.81 -5.63 -5.71
N SER A 58 3.86 -4.69 -5.65
CA SER A 58 3.72 -3.59 -6.59
C SER A 58 4.57 -2.35 -6.26
N LEU A 59 5.14 -2.26 -5.06
CA LEU A 59 5.95 -1.12 -4.62
C LEU A 59 7.39 -1.21 -5.17
N THR A 60 7.53 -1.27 -6.49
CA THR A 60 8.79 -1.59 -7.18
C THR A 60 9.78 -0.43 -7.23
N THR A 61 9.29 0.81 -7.20
CA THR A 61 10.13 2.01 -7.27
C THR A 61 10.09 2.83 -5.99
N ARG A 62 11.06 3.73 -5.84
CA ARG A 62 11.15 4.62 -4.68
C ARG A 62 9.98 5.60 -4.64
N GLU A 63 9.53 6.06 -5.80
CA GLU A 63 8.40 6.97 -5.98
C GLU A 63 7.10 6.30 -5.51
N VAL A 64 6.88 5.05 -5.91
CA VAL A 64 5.67 4.28 -5.51
C VAL A 64 5.69 4.01 -4.00
N LYS A 65 6.85 3.65 -3.42
CA LYS A 65 7.00 3.51 -1.96
C LYS A 65 6.73 4.82 -1.21
N PHE A 66 7.21 5.95 -1.74
CA PHE A 66 6.94 7.28 -1.16
C PHE A 66 5.45 7.62 -1.20
N ALA A 67 4.79 7.39 -2.34
CA ALA A 67 3.35 7.62 -2.49
C ALA A 67 2.54 6.75 -1.51
N PHE A 68 2.88 5.47 -1.40
CA PHE A 68 2.30 4.55 -0.42
C PHE A 68 2.43 5.07 1.02
N TYR A 69 3.64 5.49 1.42
CA TYR A 69 3.87 6.04 2.77
C TYR A 69 3.04 7.30 3.04
N LYS A 70 2.89 8.17 2.04
CA LYS A 70 2.06 9.37 2.16
C LYS A 70 0.58 9.01 2.36
N ILE A 71 0.06 8.06 1.60
CA ILE A 71 -1.33 7.58 1.73
C ILE A 71 -1.55 6.95 3.11
N LEU A 72 -0.62 6.15 3.62
CA LEU A 72 -0.70 5.60 4.97
C LEU A 72 -0.89 6.70 6.02
N LYS A 73 -0.11 7.79 5.94
CA LYS A 73 -0.26 8.93 6.84
C LYS A 73 -1.59 9.63 6.67
N GLU A 74 -2.07 9.81 5.44
CA GLU A 74 -3.37 10.45 5.17
C GLU A 74 -4.53 9.65 5.78
N ILE A 75 -4.46 8.32 5.74
CA ILE A 75 -5.47 7.44 6.33
C ILE A 75 -5.39 7.43 7.86
N ASP A 76 -4.19 7.31 8.44
CA ASP A 76 -4.00 7.36 9.91
C ASP A 76 -4.37 8.73 10.50
N LEU A 77 -4.18 9.83 9.75
CA LEU A 77 -4.54 11.19 10.16
C LEU A 77 -6.02 11.54 9.95
N ASN A 78 -6.81 10.60 9.42
CA ASN A 78 -8.25 10.75 9.27
C ASN A 78 -8.97 9.75 10.20
N PRO A 79 -8.82 9.88 11.54
CA PRO A 79 -9.61 9.07 12.45
C PRO A 79 -11.09 9.45 12.25
N LYS A 80 -11.91 8.46 11.90
CA LYS A 80 -13.36 8.59 12.01
C LYS A 80 -13.76 8.84 13.46
#